data_AF-A0A1U6J9Q3-F1
#
_entry.id   AF-A0A1U6J9Q3-F1
#
_cell.length_a   1.000
_cell.length_b   1.000
_cell.length_c   1.000
_cell.angle_alpha   90.00
_cell.angle_beta   90.00
_cell.angle_gamma   90.00
#
_symmetry.space_group_name_H-M   'P 1'
#
loop_
_entity.id
_entity.type
_entity.pdbx_description
1 polymer ?
#
loop_
_entity_poly.entity_id
_entity_poly.type
_entity_poly.pdbx_seq_one_letter_code
_entity_poly.pdbx_strand_id
1 'polypeptide(L)'
;MTPPPSAAQGVMTPPPGVPTLGLAEAAKACGVSVSTLRRKRPELTANGAAQTANGWRIPVTALIALGLMDRTTDAHHESRHDSPVIPAMTAATTGAGDALTGELDALRVKLAEAEQRAAVAEAIAAERERIIQTQAMALRMLEATKAPTPAVPGAAAPAPTEGTATAPPAPDTTKDRPSKPVPLLRRLLSRL
;
A
#
# COMPACT_ATOMS: atom_id res chain seq x y z
N MET A 1 27.39 27.59 61.10
CA MET A 1 27.60 26.69 59.93
C MET A 1 26.27 26.10 59.56
N THR A 2 25.60 26.72 58.60
CA THR A 2 24.28 26.32 58.10
C THR A 2 24.51 25.57 56.78
N PRO A 3 23.95 24.37 56.56
CA PRO A 3 24.07 23.69 55.27
C PRO A 3 23.24 24.42 54.20
N PRO A 4 23.63 24.38 52.91
CA PRO A 4 22.82 24.93 51.84
C PRO A 4 21.57 24.07 51.58
N PRO A 5 20.46 24.68 51.12
CA PRO A 5 19.20 23.98 50.89
C PRO A 5 19.29 23.05 49.69
N SER A 6 18.84 21.82 49.92
CA SER A 6 18.60 20.79 48.91
C SER A 6 17.72 21.36 47.80
N ALA A 7 18.27 21.46 46.59
CA ALA A 7 17.51 21.80 45.40
C ALA A 7 16.48 20.68 45.14
N ALA A 8 15.27 20.89 45.64
CA ALA A 8 14.10 20.14 45.23
C ALA A 8 13.91 20.37 43.73
N GLN A 9 14.50 19.51 42.92
CA GLN A 9 14.20 19.39 41.50
C GLN A 9 12.73 18.99 41.43
N GLY A 10 11.86 19.98 41.20
CA GLY A 10 10.46 19.75 40.93
C GLY A 10 10.36 18.83 39.73
N VAL A 11 10.00 17.57 40.00
CA VAL A 11 9.60 16.61 38.97
C VAL A 11 8.26 17.10 38.46
N MET A 12 8.28 18.12 37.60
CA MET A 12 7.11 18.52 36.84
C MET A 12 6.85 17.38 35.87
N THR A 13 6.04 16.45 36.35
CA THR A 13 5.63 15.28 35.58
C THR A 13 4.87 15.83 34.38
N PRO A 14 5.29 15.51 33.13
CA PRO A 14 4.59 15.99 31.96
C PRO A 14 3.12 15.53 32.04
N PRO A 15 2.18 16.34 31.54
CA PRO A 15 0.74 16.07 31.67
C PRO A 15 0.41 14.67 31.16
N PRO A 16 -0.43 13.90 31.89
CA PRO A 16 -0.81 12.56 31.47
C PRO A 16 -1.54 12.63 30.13
N GLY A 17 -1.08 11.85 29.15
CA GLY A 17 -1.66 11.77 27.80
C GLY A 17 -0.73 12.20 26.66
N VAL A 18 0.42 12.81 26.94
CA VAL A 18 1.42 13.13 25.90
C VAL A 18 2.34 11.93 25.68
N PRO A 19 2.57 11.47 24.43
CA PRO A 19 3.54 10.41 24.16
C PRO A 19 4.95 10.91 24.54
N THR A 20 5.64 10.13 25.37
CA THR A 20 6.98 10.45 25.84
C THR A 20 7.93 9.31 25.57
N LEU A 21 9.16 9.64 25.17
CA LEU A 21 10.21 8.69 24.86
C LEU A 21 11.34 8.77 25.89
N GLY A 22 12.06 7.66 26.07
CA GLY A 22 13.32 7.63 26.80
C GLY A 22 14.45 8.32 26.03
N LEU A 23 15.58 8.65 26.68
CA LEU A 23 16.72 9.31 26.00
C LEU A 23 17.29 8.48 24.84
N ALA A 24 17.44 7.17 25.01
CA ALA A 24 17.97 6.27 23.98
C ALA A 24 16.95 6.04 22.84
N GLU A 25 15.68 5.97 23.21
CA GLU A 25 14.57 5.82 22.27
C GLU A 25 14.39 7.08 21.42
N ALA A 26 14.45 8.27 22.02
CA ALA A 26 14.45 9.54 21.32
C ALA A 26 15.64 9.68 20.38
N ALA A 27 16.83 9.23 20.79
CA ALA A 27 18.01 9.23 19.93
C ALA A 27 17.79 8.38 18.67
N LYS A 28 17.21 7.19 18.85
CA LYS A 28 16.85 6.29 17.76
C LYS A 28 15.78 6.88 16.84
N ALA A 29 14.71 7.45 17.42
CA ALA A 29 13.60 8.04 16.67
C ALA A 29 14.03 9.27 15.84
N CYS A 30 14.95 10.07 16.36
CA CYS A 30 15.48 11.25 15.69
C CYS A 30 16.68 10.96 14.75
N GLY A 31 17.19 9.73 14.72
CA GLY A 31 18.41 9.40 13.95
C GLY A 31 19.65 10.18 14.41
N VAL A 32 19.78 10.47 15.70
CA VAL A 32 20.93 11.18 16.28
C VAL A 32 21.59 10.38 17.39
N SER A 33 22.85 10.70 17.72
CA SER A 33 23.51 10.04 18.84
C SER A 33 22.91 10.46 20.19
N VAL A 34 22.96 9.56 21.17
CA VAL A 34 22.59 9.88 22.57
C VAL A 34 23.44 11.02 23.12
N SER A 35 24.71 11.13 22.71
CA SER A 35 25.60 12.23 23.08
C SER A 35 25.07 13.59 22.59
N THR A 36 24.54 13.63 21.37
CA THR A 36 23.91 14.82 20.80
C THR A 36 22.70 15.26 21.63
N LEU A 37 21.80 14.33 22.00
CA LEU A 37 20.67 14.65 22.88
C LEU A 37 21.11 15.09 24.27
N ARG A 38 22.20 14.53 24.81
CA ARG A 38 22.76 14.96 26.10
C ARG A 38 23.23 16.42 26.05
N ARG A 39 23.81 16.87 24.95
CA ARG A 39 24.21 18.28 24.76
C ARG A 39 23.01 19.22 24.66
N LYS A 40 21.90 18.76 24.07
CA LYS A 40 20.64 19.51 23.94
C LYS A 40 19.71 19.41 25.16
N ARG A 41 20.15 18.81 26.27
CA ARG A 41 19.37 18.73 27.53
C ARG A 41 18.77 20.05 28.03
N PRO A 42 19.49 21.18 28.06
CA PRO A 42 18.89 22.43 28.56
C PRO A 42 17.73 22.87 27.67
N GLU A 43 17.89 22.75 26.34
CA GLU A 43 16.85 23.09 25.37
C GLU A 43 15.64 22.14 25.46
N LEU A 44 15.89 20.84 25.65
CA LEU A 44 14.83 19.84 25.87
C LEU A 44 14.04 20.12 27.15
N THR A 45 14.73 20.53 28.22
CA THR A 45 14.11 20.85 29.51
C THR A 45 13.21 22.09 29.38
N ALA A 46 13.66 23.10 28.63
CA ALA A 46 12.85 24.28 28.31
C ALA A 46 11.57 23.91 27.54
N ASN A 47 11.59 22.82 26.78
CA ASN A 47 10.45 22.29 26.03
C ASN A 47 9.67 21.18 26.78
N GLY A 48 9.89 21.02 28.09
CA GLY A 48 9.10 20.12 28.94
C GLY A 48 9.64 18.71 29.10
N ALA A 49 10.88 18.42 28.68
CA ALA A 49 11.57 17.19 29.07
C ALA A 49 11.98 17.25 30.54
N ALA A 50 11.86 16.12 31.23
CA ALA A 50 12.21 16.03 32.64
C ALA A 50 12.99 14.75 32.95
N GLN A 51 13.87 14.83 33.95
CA GLN A 51 14.52 13.65 34.52
C GLN A 51 13.63 13.09 35.62
N THR A 52 13.22 11.82 35.46
CA THR A 52 12.42 11.07 36.43
C THR A 52 13.28 10.01 37.12
N ALA A 53 12.75 9.36 38.16
CA ALA A 53 13.43 8.25 38.85
C ALA A 53 13.81 7.10 37.90
N ASN A 54 13.03 6.89 36.83
CA ASN A 54 13.24 5.83 35.85
C ASN A 54 14.09 6.28 34.63
N GLY A 55 14.63 7.50 34.67
CA GLY A 55 15.40 8.10 33.59
C GLY A 55 14.72 9.30 32.94
N TRP A 56 15.23 9.69 31.77
CA TRP A 56 14.72 10.85 31.03
C TRP A 56 13.38 10.55 30.39
N ARG A 57 12.43 11.48 30.53
CA ARG A 57 11.15 11.48 29.86
C ARG A 57 11.08 12.69 28.94
N ILE A 58 11.10 12.46 27.64
CA ILE A 58 11.13 13.50 26.62
C ILE A 58 9.82 13.46 25.83
N PRO A 59 8.97 14.51 25.89
CA PRO A 59 7.79 14.61 25.04
C PRO A 59 8.17 14.65 23.56
N VAL A 60 7.39 13.99 22.70
CA VAL A 60 7.57 14.07 21.24
C VAL A 60 7.48 15.52 20.74
N THR A 61 6.63 16.35 21.37
CA THR A 61 6.50 17.78 21.06
C THR A 61 7.81 18.55 21.28
N ALA A 62 8.62 18.18 22.28
CA ALA A 62 9.91 18.80 22.53
C ALA A 62 10.92 18.47 21.43
N LEU A 63 10.87 17.25 20.89
CA LEU A 63 11.72 16.83 19.77
C LEU A 63 11.35 17.58 18.48
N ILE A 64 10.05 17.76 18.22
CA ILE A 64 9.55 18.54 17.09
C ILE A 64 9.93 20.02 17.24
N ALA A 65 9.79 20.60 18.43
CA ALA A 65 10.13 22.01 18.68
C ALA A 65 11.62 22.31 18.42
N LEU A 66 12.51 21.35 18.68
CA LEU A 66 13.95 21.45 18.39
C LEU A 66 14.31 21.07 16.96
N GLY A 67 13.33 20.76 16.11
CA GLY A 67 13.53 20.30 14.73
C GLY A 67 14.31 18.99 14.64
N LEU A 68 14.28 18.16 15.68
CA LEU A 68 14.94 16.85 15.70
C LEU A 68 14.07 15.73 15.14
N MET A 69 12.78 15.99 14.98
CA MET A 69 11.79 15.01 14.56
C MET A 69 10.73 15.72 13.73
N ASP A 70 10.42 15.17 12.56
CA ASP A 70 9.35 15.71 11.71
C ASP A 70 7.98 15.38 12.31
N ARG A 71 6.97 16.21 12.00
CA ARG A 71 5.60 16.07 12.52
C ARG A 71 4.91 14.75 12.13
N THR A 72 5.53 13.97 11.25
CA THR A 72 5.08 12.67 10.76
C THR A 72 6.23 11.69 10.92
N THR A 73 6.18 10.89 11.98
CA THR A 73 7.12 9.79 12.13
C THR A 73 6.67 8.67 11.20
N ASP A 74 7.25 8.57 10.01
CA ASP A 74 7.11 7.37 9.20
C ASP A 74 7.76 6.21 9.96
N ALA A 75 7.05 5.08 10.05
CA ALA A 75 7.51 3.87 10.73
C ALA A 75 8.75 3.20 10.08
N HIS A 76 9.32 3.82 9.05
CA HIS A 76 10.45 3.33 8.25
C HIS A 76 11.72 4.18 8.45
N HIS A 77 12.18 4.35 9.69
CA HIS A 77 13.58 4.75 9.91
C HIS A 77 14.48 3.53 9.85
N GLU A 78 14.74 3.04 8.64
CA GLU A 78 15.91 2.20 8.40
C GLU A 78 17.16 3.09 8.41
N SER A 79 18.14 2.67 9.20
CA SER A 79 19.38 3.36 9.50
C SER A 79 20.14 3.83 8.26
N ARG A 80 20.01 5.11 7.90
CA ARG A 80 20.87 5.78 6.92
C ARG A 80 22.00 6.53 7.63
N HIS A 81 22.92 5.78 8.21
CA HIS A 81 24.21 6.29 8.67
C HIS A 81 25.32 5.51 7.98
N ASP A 82 25.75 5.98 6.80
CA ASP A 82 27.16 6.25 6.54
C ASP A 82 27.31 6.98 5.20
N SER A 83 27.75 8.24 5.24
CA SER A 83 28.50 8.86 4.15
C SER A 83 29.10 10.17 4.66
N PRO A 84 30.43 10.33 4.66
CA PRO A 84 31.07 11.58 5.06
C PRO A 84 30.81 12.67 4.02
N VAL A 85 30.20 13.77 4.49
CA VAL A 85 29.95 14.99 3.71
C VAL A 85 31.28 15.72 3.48
N ILE A 86 31.74 15.72 2.23
CA ILE A 86 32.69 16.72 1.73
C ILE A 86 31.87 17.99 1.42
N PRO A 87 32.25 19.18 1.90
CA PRO A 87 31.50 20.40 1.64
C PRO A 87 31.74 20.87 0.20
N ALA A 88 30.88 20.44 -0.73
CA ALA A 88 30.82 21.01 -2.07
C ALA A 88 29.90 22.24 -2.06
N MET A 89 30.47 23.36 -2.51
CA MET A 89 29.90 24.68 -2.53
C MET A 89 28.65 24.77 -3.43
N THR A 90 27.59 25.37 -2.87
CA THR A 90 26.60 26.26 -3.51
C THR A 90 26.60 26.34 -5.05
N ALA A 91 25.84 25.48 -5.74
CA ALA A 91 25.34 25.73 -7.11
C ALA A 91 24.21 24.78 -7.61
N ALA A 92 23.51 24.04 -6.74
CA ALA A 92 22.62 22.95 -7.19
C ALA A 92 21.14 23.05 -6.77
N THR A 93 20.70 24.15 -6.16
CA THR A 93 19.32 24.25 -5.62
C THR A 93 18.26 24.57 -6.67
N THR A 94 18.62 25.20 -7.79
CA THR A 94 17.63 25.60 -8.82
C THR A 94 17.14 24.40 -9.66
N GLY A 95 18.02 23.46 -10.00
CA GLY A 95 17.64 22.30 -10.84
C GLY A 95 16.86 21.21 -10.11
N ALA A 96 17.00 21.11 -8.78
CA ALA A 96 16.25 20.14 -7.99
C ALA A 96 14.75 20.49 -7.94
N GLY A 97 14.40 21.77 -7.82
CA GLY A 97 13.00 22.22 -7.85
C GLY A 97 12.31 21.89 -9.17
N ASP A 98 12.99 22.17 -10.29
CA ASP A 98 12.46 21.89 -11.62
C ASP A 98 12.24 20.38 -11.85
N ALA A 99 13.18 19.54 -11.41
CA ALA A 99 13.05 18.09 -11.48
C ALA A 99 11.85 17.57 -10.67
N LEU A 100 11.67 18.05 -9.42
CA LEU A 100 10.51 17.70 -8.61
C LEU A 100 9.19 18.16 -9.25
N THR A 101 9.15 19.36 -9.84
CA THR A 101 7.94 19.83 -10.54
C THR A 101 7.61 18.98 -11.76
N GLY A 102 8.61 18.58 -12.55
CA GLY A 102 8.43 17.66 -13.67
C GLY A 102 7.95 16.28 -13.24
N GLU A 103 8.46 15.76 -12.12
CA GLU A 103 7.99 14.50 -11.54
C GLU A 103 6.53 14.60 -11.05
N LEU A 104 6.16 15.70 -10.39
CA LEU A 104 4.78 15.93 -9.95
C LEU A 104 3.81 16.01 -11.13
N ASP A 105 4.19 16.72 -12.19
CA ASP A 105 3.34 16.83 -13.38
C ASP A 105 3.23 15.49 -14.11
N ALA A 106 4.31 14.72 -14.20
CA ALA A 106 4.28 13.36 -14.75
C ALA A 106 3.38 12.43 -13.91
N LEU A 107 3.41 12.53 -12.57
CA LEU A 107 2.54 11.76 -11.69
C LEU A 107 1.07 12.16 -11.84
N ARG A 108 0.78 13.45 -11.98
CA ARG A 108 -0.58 13.95 -12.22
C ARG A 108 -1.16 13.43 -13.53
N VAL A 109 -0.36 13.43 -14.60
CA VAL A 109 -0.78 12.87 -15.90
C VAL A 109 -1.08 11.37 -15.78
N LYS A 110 -0.19 10.60 -15.15
CA LYS A 110 -0.40 9.16 -14.92
C LYS A 110 -1.65 8.87 -14.08
N LEU A 111 -1.91 9.70 -13.08
CA LEU A 111 -3.10 9.59 -12.24
C LEU A 111 -4.36 9.85 -13.06
N ALA A 112 -4.42 10.94 -13.83
CA ALA A 112 -5.55 11.26 -14.68
C ALA A 112 -5.83 10.15 -15.73
N GLU A 113 -4.79 9.59 -16.34
CA GLU A 113 -4.92 8.46 -17.28
C GLU A 113 -5.43 7.19 -16.59
N ALA A 114 -5.01 6.93 -15.35
CA ALA A 114 -5.48 5.78 -14.58
C ALA A 114 -6.97 5.94 -14.20
N GLU A 115 -7.37 7.12 -13.73
CA GLU A 115 -8.76 7.44 -13.42
C GLU A 115 -9.67 7.33 -14.66
N GLN A 116 -9.22 7.85 -15.81
CA GLN A 116 -9.99 7.74 -17.05
C GLN A 116 -10.17 6.28 -17.47
N ARG A 117 -9.12 5.45 -17.37
CA ARG A 117 -9.23 4.01 -17.67
C ARG A 117 -10.17 3.29 -16.71
N ALA A 118 -10.13 3.64 -15.42
CA ALA A 118 -11.04 3.09 -14.42
C ALA A 118 -12.50 3.46 -14.74
N ALA A 119 -12.78 4.73 -15.02
CA ALA A 119 -14.13 5.20 -15.35
C ALA A 119 -14.70 4.51 -16.60
N VAL A 120 -13.88 4.31 -17.64
CA VAL A 120 -14.29 3.57 -18.84
C VAL A 120 -14.58 2.10 -18.52
N ALA A 121 -13.73 1.46 -17.72
CA ALA A 121 -13.93 0.06 -17.31
C ALA A 121 -15.22 -0.11 -16.50
N GLU A 122 -15.51 0.80 -15.58
CA GLU A 122 -16.74 0.82 -14.78
C GLU A 122 -17.98 1.02 -15.66
N ALA A 123 -17.94 1.94 -16.64
CA ALA A 123 -19.03 2.15 -17.58
C ALA A 123 -19.33 0.88 -18.42
N ILE A 124 -18.29 0.20 -18.89
CA ILE A 124 -18.43 -1.06 -19.64
C ILE A 124 -19.00 -2.16 -18.75
N ALA A 125 -18.54 -2.27 -17.51
CA ALA A 125 -19.04 -3.26 -16.56
C ALA A 125 -20.53 -3.03 -16.24
N ALA A 126 -20.92 -1.79 -15.99
CA ALA A 126 -22.31 -1.41 -15.75
C ALA A 126 -23.21 -1.73 -16.95
N GLU A 127 -22.73 -1.51 -18.18
CA GLU A 127 -23.49 -1.83 -19.38
C GLU A 127 -23.63 -3.35 -19.58
N ARG A 128 -22.55 -4.11 -19.36
CA ARG A 128 -22.61 -5.58 -19.42
C ARG A 128 -23.57 -6.16 -18.40
N GLU A 129 -23.59 -5.62 -17.19
CA GLU A 129 -24.52 -6.04 -16.15
C GLU A 129 -25.98 -5.83 -16.57
N ARG A 130 -26.32 -4.67 -17.15
CA ARG A 130 -27.67 -4.41 -17.69
C ARG A 130 -28.06 -5.41 -18.79
N ILE A 131 -27.13 -5.71 -19.70
CA ILE A 131 -27.35 -6.68 -20.77
C ILE A 131 -27.63 -8.07 -20.16
N ILE A 132 -26.80 -8.51 -19.20
CA ILE A 132 -26.97 -9.81 -18.52
C ILE A 132 -28.32 -9.87 -17.81
N GLN A 133 -28.72 -8.82 -17.09
CA GLN A 133 -30.02 -8.76 -16.40
C GLN A 133 -31.20 -8.85 -17.37
N THR A 134 -31.11 -8.11 -18.50
CA THR A 134 -32.14 -8.13 -19.53
C THR A 134 -32.26 -9.51 -20.17
N GLN A 135 -31.12 -10.16 -20.47
CA GLN A 135 -31.08 -11.52 -21.00
C GLN A 135 -31.63 -12.54 -20.01
N ALA A 136 -31.25 -12.45 -18.74
CA ALA A 136 -31.74 -13.34 -17.68
C ALA A 136 -33.27 -13.21 -17.50
N MET A 137 -33.81 -12.00 -17.57
CA MET A 137 -35.25 -11.76 -17.53
C MET A 137 -35.97 -12.37 -18.75
N ALA A 138 -35.43 -12.16 -19.96
CA ALA A 138 -35.99 -12.71 -21.19
C ALA A 138 -36.03 -14.25 -21.15
N LEU A 139 -34.93 -14.88 -20.72
CA LEU A 139 -34.86 -16.33 -20.54
C LEU A 139 -35.91 -16.83 -19.53
N ARG A 140 -36.05 -16.15 -18.38
CA ARG A 140 -37.07 -16.49 -17.38
C ARG A 140 -38.49 -16.45 -17.94
N MET A 141 -38.81 -15.48 -18.80
CA MET A 141 -40.14 -15.37 -19.43
C MET A 141 -40.40 -16.52 -20.44
N LEU A 142 -39.38 -16.91 -21.20
CA LEU A 142 -39.46 -18.04 -22.12
C LEU A 142 -39.61 -19.37 -21.39
N GLU A 143 -38.86 -19.57 -20.31
CA GLU A 143 -38.93 -20.77 -19.46
C GLU A 143 -40.29 -20.90 -18.76
N ALA A 144 -40.85 -19.80 -18.25
CA ALA A 144 -42.17 -19.79 -17.64
C ALA A 144 -43.28 -20.22 -18.62
N THR A 145 -43.15 -19.85 -19.91
CA THR A 145 -44.11 -20.24 -20.96
C THR A 145 -43.98 -21.72 -21.33
N LYS A 146 -42.81 -22.34 -21.08
CA LYS A 146 -42.53 -23.76 -21.38
C LYS A 146 -42.93 -24.72 -20.26
N ALA A 147 -43.43 -24.22 -19.12
CA ALA A 147 -43.81 -25.06 -17.99
C ALA A 147 -44.81 -26.15 -18.44
N PRO A 148 -44.50 -27.44 -18.19
CA PRO A 148 -45.33 -28.55 -18.65
C PRO A 148 -46.65 -28.60 -17.88
N THR A 149 -47.74 -28.86 -18.61
CA THR A 149 -49.03 -29.27 -18.08
C THR A 149 -48.81 -30.36 -17.01
N PRO A 150 -49.36 -30.24 -15.79
CA PRO A 150 -49.13 -31.22 -14.74
C PRO A 150 -49.61 -32.59 -15.21
N ALA A 151 -48.67 -33.54 -15.28
CA ALA A 151 -48.96 -34.94 -15.52
C ALA A 151 -49.82 -35.46 -14.35
N VAL A 152 -51.01 -35.96 -14.69
CA VAL A 152 -51.90 -36.65 -13.75
C VAL A 152 -51.14 -37.84 -13.15
N PRO A 153 -51.10 -38.00 -11.81
CA PRO A 153 -50.45 -39.14 -11.20
C PRO A 153 -51.37 -40.36 -11.26
N GLY A 154 -51.05 -41.34 -12.10
CA GLY A 154 -51.68 -42.66 -12.02
C GLY A 154 -51.71 -43.45 -13.31
N ALA A 155 -50.62 -44.15 -13.62
CA ALA A 155 -50.68 -45.52 -14.14
C ALA A 155 -49.28 -46.14 -14.02
N ALA A 156 -49.23 -47.22 -13.25
CA ALA A 156 -48.02 -47.97 -12.93
C ALA A 156 -47.35 -48.59 -14.17
N ALA A 157 -46.04 -48.77 -14.05
CA ALA A 157 -45.14 -49.45 -14.98
C ALA A 157 -45.53 -50.92 -15.28
N PRO A 158 -44.88 -51.55 -16.27
CA PRO A 158 -43.88 -52.54 -15.87
C PRO A 158 -42.51 -52.33 -16.54
N ALA A 159 -41.48 -52.83 -15.83
CA ALA A 159 -40.05 -52.73 -16.14
C ALA A 159 -39.58 -53.87 -17.10
N PRO A 160 -38.27 -54.10 -17.28
CA PRO A 160 -37.47 -53.67 -18.43
C PRO A 160 -37.03 -54.85 -19.33
N THR A 161 -36.97 -54.66 -20.65
CA THR A 161 -36.25 -55.58 -21.55
C THR A 161 -34.86 -55.04 -21.84
N GLU A 162 -33.85 -55.80 -21.39
CA GLU A 162 -32.45 -55.68 -21.73
C GLU A 162 -32.26 -55.73 -23.26
N GLY A 163 -31.58 -54.73 -23.81
CA GLY A 163 -31.29 -54.58 -25.23
C GLY A 163 -29.89 -53.98 -25.41
N THR A 164 -28.95 -54.87 -25.64
CA THR A 164 -27.52 -54.73 -25.95
C THR A 164 -27.15 -53.57 -26.89
N ALA A 165 -26.09 -52.86 -26.47
CA ALA A 165 -25.04 -52.18 -27.25
C ALA A 165 -25.42 -51.18 -28.36
N THR A 166 -24.91 -49.95 -28.24
CA THR A 166 -23.63 -49.56 -28.89
C THR A 166 -23.38 -48.08 -28.60
N ALA A 167 -22.31 -47.81 -27.86
CA ALA A 167 -21.78 -46.47 -27.65
C ALA A 167 -21.24 -45.92 -28.99
N PRO A 168 -21.55 -44.68 -29.39
CA PRO A 168 -20.73 -44.00 -30.37
C PRO A 168 -19.37 -43.64 -29.74
N PRO A 169 -18.24 -44.01 -30.35
CA PRO A 169 -16.92 -43.74 -29.80
C PRO A 169 -16.60 -42.24 -29.83
N ALA A 170 -15.99 -41.77 -28.74
CA ALA A 170 -15.25 -40.51 -28.71
C ALA A 170 -14.11 -40.53 -29.75
N PRO A 171 -13.86 -39.45 -30.49
CA PRO A 171 -12.58 -39.29 -31.18
C PRO A 171 -11.54 -38.74 -30.20
N ASP A 172 -10.81 -39.65 -29.54
CA ASP A 172 -9.51 -39.33 -28.96
C ASP A 172 -8.42 -39.42 -30.04
N THR A 173 -7.83 -38.26 -30.31
CA THR A 173 -6.40 -37.99 -30.62
C THR A 173 -5.62 -38.92 -31.56
N THR A 174 -5.17 -38.36 -32.70
CA THR A 174 -3.89 -38.67 -33.36
C THR A 174 -3.42 -37.37 -34.02
N LYS A 175 -2.54 -36.59 -33.37
CA LYS A 175 -1.06 -36.65 -33.40
C LYS A 175 -0.48 -35.85 -34.59
N ASP A 176 0.53 -35.05 -34.28
CA ASP A 176 1.27 -34.06 -35.08
C ASP A 176 0.56 -32.71 -35.29
N ARG A 177 1.01 -31.59 -34.72
CA ARG A 177 2.40 -31.10 -34.70
C ARG A 177 2.58 -30.01 -33.63
N PRO A 178 3.61 -30.08 -32.76
CA PRO A 178 4.02 -28.92 -31.97
C PRO A 178 4.83 -27.98 -32.86
N SER A 179 4.34 -26.76 -33.10
CA SER A 179 5.19 -25.68 -33.62
C SER A 179 5.00 -24.43 -32.76
N LYS A 180 5.73 -24.41 -31.65
CA LYS A 180 6.24 -23.16 -31.05
C LYS A 180 7.67 -22.99 -31.54
N PRO A 181 8.30 -21.82 -31.36
CA PRO A 181 7.87 -20.46 -31.66
C PRO A 181 8.72 -19.90 -32.82
N VAL A 182 8.39 -18.75 -33.39
CA VAL A 182 9.33 -18.00 -34.25
C VAL A 182 10.10 -17.01 -33.38
N PRO A 183 11.38 -17.24 -33.08
CA PRO A 183 12.32 -16.18 -32.77
C PRO A 183 13.20 -15.89 -34.00
N LEU A 184 13.88 -14.73 -33.94
CA LEU A 184 15.00 -14.29 -34.80
C LEU A 184 14.54 -13.61 -36.12
N LEU A 185 14.98 -12.41 -36.51
CA LEU A 185 16.22 -11.72 -36.20
C LEU A 185 16.13 -10.20 -36.48
N ARG A 186 16.90 -9.52 -35.65
CA ARG A 186 17.45 -8.16 -35.69
C ARG A 186 18.25 -7.89 -37.00
N ARG A 187 18.35 -6.59 -37.37
CA ARG A 187 19.24 -5.93 -38.39
C ARG A 187 18.64 -5.91 -39.81
N LEU A 188 18.53 -4.78 -40.50
CA LEU A 188 19.53 -3.77 -40.89
C LEU A 188 18.80 -2.43 -41.15
N LEU A 189 19.09 -1.32 -40.45
CA LEU A 189 20.07 -0.31 -40.88
C LEU A 189 20.73 -0.59 -42.23
N SER A 190 20.25 0.04 -43.31
CA SER A 190 21.07 0.63 -44.38
C SER A 190 20.23 1.33 -45.45
N ARG A 191 20.44 2.65 -45.55
CA ARG A 191 20.42 3.50 -46.77
C ARG A 191 19.08 3.77 -47.48
N LEU A 192 18.54 4.96 -47.26
CA LEU A 192 18.52 6.08 -48.22
C LEU A 192 18.37 7.40 -47.46
#